data_AF-A0A671NTQ9-F1
#
_entry.id   AF-A0A671NTQ9-F1
#
_cell.length_a   1.000
_cell.length_b   1.000
_cell.length_c   1.000
_cell.angle_alpha   90.00
_cell.angle_beta   90.00
_cell.angle_gamma   90.00
#
_symmetry.space_group_name_H-M   'P 1'
#
loop_
_entity.id
_entity.type
_entity.pdbx_description
1 polymer ?
#
loop_
_entity_poly.entity_id
_entity_poly.type
_entity_poly.pdbx_seq_one_letter_code
_entity_poly.pdbx_strand_id
1 'polypeptide(L)'
;MILFICFVGFSGPPGAKGIPGILGDLGFPGQDGRPGLPGPPGPKGDPGLSGTSGSPGAPGLKGSMGEMGLPVVFVIGIPGVKGNPGQPGRPGQPGSPGTQGFLGPKGDPGSPGFGLPGTPGPKGEPGPPGFPGTPGLKGQSGLPGSSGLTGTPGPKGDPGLPGFQGAPGIPGPKGPRGYPGPPGPEGIQGPPGITGSLSAAHGFLITRHSQTTDVPTCPGDTKLIYDGYSLLYVQGNERAHGQDLGTAGSCLRRFSTMPFMFCNINNVCNFASRNDYSYWLSTPQSMPMNMAPITGERIKPFISRCSVCETPAMVIAIHSQTIQVPSCPDYWDILWIGYSFMMHTSAGAEGSGQALASPGSCLEEFRSSPFIECHGRGTCNYYSNSYSFWLATVDVNEMFRKPQSETLKAGNLETRVSRCIVCMKRT
;
A
#
# COMPACT_ATOMS: atom_id res chain seq x y z
N MET A 1 35.98 81.03 -41.25
CA MET A 1 35.03 80.83 -42.37
C MET A 1 33.65 80.73 -41.75
N ILE A 2 32.75 81.71 -41.92
CA ILE A 2 32.04 82.05 -43.18
C ILE A 2 31.38 80.75 -43.69
N LEU A 3 30.05 80.60 -43.68
CA LEU A 3 29.06 81.53 -44.21
C LEU A 3 27.70 81.42 -43.49
N PHE A 4 27.12 82.54 -43.06
CA PHE A 4 25.67 82.63 -42.82
C PHE A 4 24.98 82.87 -44.17
N ILE A 5 24.02 82.04 -44.55
CA ILE A 5 23.09 82.34 -45.65
C ILE A 5 21.76 82.73 -45.02
N CYS A 6 21.44 84.02 -45.06
CA CYS A 6 20.18 84.57 -44.61
C CYS A 6 19.20 84.60 -45.79
N PHE A 7 18.08 83.89 -45.67
CA PHE A 7 16.94 84.08 -46.58
C PHE A 7 15.85 84.89 -45.86
N VAL A 8 15.46 86.00 -46.47
CA VAL A 8 14.43 86.91 -45.95
C VAL A 8 13.05 86.28 -46.16
N GLY A 9 12.41 85.85 -45.06
CA GLY A 9 11.02 85.38 -45.05
C GLY A 9 10.07 86.50 -44.62
N PHE A 10 9.02 86.75 -45.41
CA PHE A 10 8.01 87.78 -45.12
C PHE A 10 7.26 87.48 -43.81
N SER A 11 7.05 88.52 -43.00
CA SER A 11 6.25 88.44 -41.77
C SER A 11 4.77 88.22 -42.09
N GLY A 12 4.22 87.09 -41.65
CA GLY A 12 2.79 86.78 -41.78
C GLY A 12 1.89 87.67 -40.90
N PRO A 13 0.58 87.73 -41.20
CA PRO A 13 -0.36 88.54 -40.43
C PRO A 13 -0.51 88.05 -38.97
N PRO A 14 -0.83 88.92 -38.00
CA PRO A 14 -1.01 88.53 -36.61
C PRO A 14 -2.06 87.43 -36.45
N GLY A 15 -1.70 86.37 -35.72
CA GLY A 15 -2.62 85.27 -35.44
C GLY A 15 -3.86 85.73 -34.67
N ALA A 16 -5.02 85.17 -35.01
CA ALA A 16 -6.27 85.46 -34.32
C ALA A 16 -6.17 85.16 -32.82
N LYS A 17 -6.76 86.02 -31.97
CA LYS A 17 -6.82 85.78 -30.53
C LYS A 17 -7.47 84.42 -30.25
N GLY A 18 -6.79 83.61 -29.44
CA GLY A 18 -7.29 82.30 -29.03
C GLY A 18 -8.65 82.42 -28.34
N ILE A 19 -9.53 81.48 -28.65
CA ILE A 19 -10.86 81.35 -28.04
C ILE A 19 -10.66 81.04 -26.54
N PRO A 20 -11.34 81.72 -25.61
CA PRO A 20 -11.28 81.36 -24.20
C PRO A 20 -11.67 79.89 -24.00
N GLY A 21 -10.89 79.17 -23.18
CA GLY A 21 -11.17 77.78 -22.87
C GLY A 21 -12.57 77.63 -22.24
N ILE A 22 -13.35 76.68 -22.75
CA ILE A 22 -14.67 76.36 -22.20
C ILE A 22 -14.47 75.89 -20.76
N LEU A 23 -15.19 76.52 -19.82
CA LEU A 23 -15.25 76.09 -18.43
C LEU A 23 -15.77 74.65 -18.41
N GLY A 24 -14.97 73.71 -17.91
CA GLY A 24 -15.39 72.30 -17.84
C GLY A 24 -16.63 72.15 -16.95
N ASP A 25 -17.61 71.38 -17.43
CA ASP A 25 -18.85 71.14 -16.70
C ASP A 25 -18.57 70.57 -15.30
N LEU A 26 -19.37 71.00 -14.32
CA LEU A 26 -19.29 70.51 -12.96
C LEU A 26 -19.60 69.01 -12.96
N GLY A 27 -18.60 68.19 -12.59
CA GLY A 27 -18.75 66.73 -12.59
C GLY A 27 -19.93 66.29 -11.73
N PHE A 28 -20.83 65.48 -12.31
CA PHE A 28 -21.97 64.92 -11.59
C PHE A 28 -21.50 64.16 -10.33
N PRO A 29 -22.21 64.26 -9.20
CA PRO A 29 -21.97 63.39 -8.05
C PRO A 29 -22.00 61.93 -8.49
N GLY A 30 -21.01 61.15 -8.06
CA GLY A 30 -20.96 59.72 -8.38
C GLY A 30 -22.23 59.04 -7.87
N GLN A 31 -22.91 58.28 -8.75
CA GLN A 31 -24.05 57.47 -8.31
C GLN A 31 -23.56 56.44 -7.29
N ASP A 32 -24.26 56.33 -6.16
CA ASP A 32 -23.97 55.32 -5.15
C ASP A 32 -23.96 53.93 -5.80
N GLY A 33 -22.91 53.16 -5.50
CA GLY A 33 -22.76 51.80 -6.02
C GLY A 33 -23.96 50.96 -5.64
N ARG A 34 -24.66 50.41 -6.64
CA ARG A 34 -25.82 49.54 -6.40
C ARG A 34 -25.43 48.43 -5.43
N PRO A 35 -26.26 48.14 -4.40
CA PRO A 35 -25.98 47.04 -3.47
C PRO A 35 -25.66 45.75 -4.22
N GLY A 36 -24.59 45.07 -3.80
CA GLY A 36 -24.23 43.78 -4.36
C GLY A 36 -25.42 42.82 -4.27
N LEU A 37 -25.72 42.12 -5.36
CA LEU A 37 -26.80 41.14 -5.38
C LEU A 37 -26.58 40.10 -4.26
N PRO A 38 -27.64 39.70 -3.52
CA PRO A 38 -27.52 38.64 -2.53
C PRO A 38 -26.86 37.40 -3.12
N GLY A 39 -25.89 36.84 -2.41
CA GLY A 39 -25.25 35.59 -2.82
C GLY A 39 -26.31 34.50 -3.03
N PRO A 40 -26.17 33.65 -4.07
CA PRO A 40 -27.16 32.61 -4.33
C PRO A 40 -27.29 31.69 -3.11
N PRO A 41 -28.50 31.19 -2.79
CA PRO A 41 -28.68 30.22 -1.71
C PRO A 41 -27.73 29.04 -1.88
N GLY A 42 -27.06 28.65 -0.79
CA GLY A 42 -26.15 27.51 -0.80
C GLY A 42 -26.86 26.23 -1.26
N PRO A 43 -26.16 25.34 -1.98
CA PRO A 43 -26.77 24.10 -2.48
C PRO A 43 -27.35 23.29 -1.32
N LYS A 44 -28.58 22.80 -1.51
CA LYS A 44 -29.22 21.90 -0.55
C LYS A 44 -28.38 20.63 -0.43
N GLY A 45 -28.00 20.25 0.79
CA GLY A 45 -27.23 19.04 1.04
C GLY A 45 -27.92 17.79 0.50
N ASP A 46 -27.13 16.86 -0.03
CA ASP A 46 -27.62 15.65 -0.67
C ASP A 46 -28.42 14.76 0.31
N PRO A 47 -29.46 14.05 -0.17
CA PRO A 47 -30.13 13.03 0.63
C PRO A 47 -29.15 11.96 1.13
N GLY A 48 -29.28 11.56 2.40
CA GLY A 48 -28.51 10.44 2.96
C GLY A 48 -28.76 9.15 2.18
N LEU A 49 -27.72 8.33 2.04
CA LEU A 49 -27.81 7.05 1.31
C LEU A 49 -28.75 6.09 2.03
N SER A 50 -29.70 5.52 1.29
CA SER A 50 -30.59 4.47 1.79
C SER A 50 -29.79 3.28 2.33
N GLY A 51 -30.17 2.77 3.50
CA GLY A 51 -29.57 1.56 4.07
C GLY A 51 -29.76 0.36 3.13
N THR A 52 -28.77 -0.52 3.08
CA THR A 52 -28.81 -1.72 2.23
C THR A 52 -29.75 -2.77 2.82
N SER A 53 -30.53 -3.42 1.96
CA SER A 53 -31.34 -4.58 2.35
C SER A 53 -30.45 -5.70 2.88
N GLY A 54 -30.86 -6.31 4.01
CA GLY A 54 -30.15 -7.46 4.58
C GLY A 54 -30.06 -8.62 3.58
N SER A 55 -28.92 -9.30 3.56
CA SER A 55 -28.69 -10.43 2.65
C SER A 55 -29.62 -11.61 3.00
N PRO A 56 -30.12 -12.37 1.99
CA PRO A 56 -30.85 -13.60 2.24
C PRO A 56 -30.04 -14.57 3.11
N GLY A 57 -30.70 -15.25 4.04
CA GLY A 57 -30.07 -16.27 4.89
C GLY A 57 -29.46 -17.39 4.04
N ALA A 58 -28.27 -17.86 4.42
CA ALA A 58 -27.60 -18.93 3.69
C ALA A 58 -28.44 -20.23 3.70
N PRO A 59 -28.43 -21.01 2.60
CA PRO A 59 -29.10 -22.31 2.56
C PRO A 59 -28.65 -23.22 3.71
N GLY A 60 -29.59 -23.96 4.30
CA GLY A 60 -29.30 -24.91 5.37
C GLY A 60 -28.29 -25.97 4.92
N LEU A 61 -27.39 -26.36 5.82
CA LEU A 61 -26.38 -27.38 5.54
C LEU A 61 -27.06 -28.71 5.21
N LYS A 62 -26.68 -29.31 4.07
CA LYS A 62 -27.18 -30.62 3.65
C LYS A 62 -26.76 -31.67 4.69
N GLY A 63 -27.72 -32.46 5.17
CA GLY A 63 -27.47 -33.50 6.17
C GLY A 63 -26.37 -34.48 5.74
N SER A 64 -25.54 -34.91 6.69
CA SER A 64 -24.48 -35.87 6.43
C SER A 64 -25.04 -37.21 5.97
N MET A 65 -24.40 -37.80 4.97
CA MET A 65 -24.67 -39.17 4.55
C MET A 65 -24.28 -40.13 5.69
N GLY A 66 -25.13 -41.12 5.98
CA GLY A 66 -24.86 -42.10 7.04
C GLY A 66 -23.62 -42.94 6.75
N GLU A 67 -22.85 -43.26 7.79
CA GLU A 67 -21.69 -44.16 7.68
C GLU A 67 -22.10 -45.56 7.18
N MET A 68 -21.33 -46.11 6.26
CA MET A 68 -21.44 -47.52 5.88
C MET A 68 -20.87 -48.42 6.98
N GLY A 69 -21.59 -49.47 7.33
CA GLY A 69 -21.16 -50.44 8.34
C GLY A 69 -19.91 -51.22 7.92
N LEU A 70 -18.99 -51.41 8.85
CA LEU A 70 -17.81 -52.26 8.71
C LEU A 70 -18.19 -53.75 8.66
N PRO A 71 -17.59 -54.57 7.79
CA PRO A 71 -17.92 -55.99 7.68
C PRO A 71 -17.08 -56.85 8.64
N VAL A 72 -17.65 -57.23 9.78
CA VAL A 72 -17.08 -58.31 10.61
C VAL A 72 -18.15 -59.18 11.29
N VAL A 73 -18.29 -60.41 10.77
CA VAL A 73 -18.52 -61.69 11.48
C VAL A 73 -19.52 -61.72 12.66
N PHE A 74 -20.70 -62.33 12.41
CA PHE A 74 -21.63 -62.97 13.37
C PHE A 74 -22.19 -62.16 14.57
N VAL A 75 -22.90 -61.06 14.31
CA VAL A 75 -24.14 -60.70 15.06
C VAL A 75 -25.17 -60.11 14.07
N ILE A 76 -26.46 -60.23 14.39
CA ILE A 76 -27.62 -59.70 13.65
C ILE A 76 -27.40 -58.22 13.25
N GLY A 77 -27.54 -57.91 11.96
CA GLY A 77 -27.33 -56.57 11.41
C GLY A 77 -28.38 -55.56 11.89
N ILE A 78 -27.95 -54.59 12.70
CA ILE A 78 -28.76 -53.44 13.12
C ILE A 78 -28.86 -52.45 11.93
N PRO A 79 -30.07 -51.98 11.56
CA PRO A 79 -30.23 -50.96 10.53
C PRO A 79 -29.45 -49.67 10.88
N GLY A 80 -28.70 -49.15 9.91
CA GLY A 80 -27.94 -47.90 10.07
C GLY A 80 -28.85 -46.74 10.48
N VAL A 81 -28.46 -46.00 11.53
CA VAL A 81 -29.28 -44.94 12.11
C VAL A 81 -29.47 -43.82 11.07
N LYS A 82 -30.73 -43.46 10.80
CA LYS A 82 -31.09 -42.39 9.87
C LYS A 82 -30.44 -41.07 10.31
N GLY A 83 -29.61 -40.49 9.46
CA GLY A 83 -28.94 -39.21 9.73
C GLY A 83 -29.93 -38.10 10.12
N ASN A 84 -29.54 -37.29 11.10
CA ASN A 84 -30.38 -36.22 11.65
C ASN A 84 -30.74 -35.19 10.56
N PRO A 85 -31.97 -34.62 10.58
CA PRO A 85 -32.32 -33.49 9.72
C PRO A 85 -31.32 -32.33 9.87
N GLY A 86 -30.95 -31.71 8.75
CA GLY A 86 -30.10 -30.52 8.76
C GLY A 86 -30.75 -29.38 9.54
N GLN A 87 -29.96 -28.63 10.31
CA GLN A 87 -30.48 -27.52 11.10
C GLN A 87 -31.03 -26.41 10.18
N PRO A 88 -32.13 -25.73 10.57
CA PRO A 88 -32.61 -24.55 9.86
C PRO A 88 -31.51 -23.50 9.69
N GLY A 89 -31.47 -22.87 8.51
CA GLY A 89 -30.58 -21.74 8.26
C GLY A 89 -30.83 -20.60 9.26
N ARG A 90 -29.77 -19.93 9.71
CA ARG A 90 -29.91 -18.80 10.64
C ARG A 90 -30.63 -17.64 9.93
N PRO A 91 -31.48 -16.87 10.64
CA PRO A 91 -32.06 -15.65 10.10
C PRO A 91 -30.99 -14.69 9.55
N GLY A 92 -31.28 -14.02 8.44
CA GLY A 92 -30.42 -12.98 7.90
C GLY A 92 -30.25 -11.82 8.89
N GLN A 93 -29.08 -11.17 8.89
CA GLN A 93 -28.85 -10.03 9.77
C GLN A 93 -29.67 -8.82 9.31
N PRO A 94 -30.20 -8.00 10.24
CA PRO A 94 -30.83 -6.72 9.89
C PRO A 94 -29.88 -5.82 9.09
N GLY A 95 -30.40 -5.12 8.08
CA GLY A 95 -29.64 -4.12 7.35
C GLY A 95 -29.20 -2.97 8.27
N SER A 96 -28.01 -2.42 8.01
CA SER A 96 -27.47 -1.29 8.78
C SER A 96 -28.30 -0.01 8.54
N PRO A 97 -28.53 0.82 9.57
CA PRO A 97 -29.16 2.14 9.38
C PRO A 97 -28.41 3.00 8.36
N GLY A 98 -29.14 3.75 7.55
CA GLY A 98 -28.56 4.73 6.62
C GLY A 98 -27.85 5.85 7.38
N THR A 99 -26.74 6.36 6.82
CA THR A 99 -25.97 7.44 7.43
C THR A 99 -26.64 8.80 7.19
N GLN A 100 -26.60 9.66 8.22
CA GLN A 100 -27.11 11.03 8.12
C GLN A 100 -26.25 11.83 7.12
N GLY A 101 -26.90 12.55 6.20
CA GLY A 101 -26.22 13.41 5.24
C GLY A 101 -25.46 14.55 5.91
N PHE A 102 -24.32 14.93 5.33
CA PHE A 102 -23.48 16.01 5.86
C PHE A 102 -24.16 17.38 5.75
N LEU A 103 -23.95 18.23 6.75
CA LEU A 103 -24.39 19.61 6.69
C LEU A 103 -23.58 20.37 5.63
N GLY A 104 -24.25 21.06 4.70
CA GLY A 104 -23.57 21.88 3.70
C GLY A 104 -22.74 23.00 4.34
N PRO A 105 -21.58 23.38 3.76
CA PRO A 105 -20.75 24.43 4.30
C PRO A 105 -21.50 25.76 4.34
N LYS A 106 -21.30 26.53 5.43
CA LYS A 106 -21.85 27.88 5.57
C LYS A 106 -21.19 28.79 4.53
N GLY A 107 -21.98 29.48 3.71
CA GLY A 107 -21.47 30.41 2.70
C GLY A 107 -20.64 31.55 3.32
N ASP A 108 -19.58 31.96 2.60
CA ASP A 108 -18.64 32.96 3.06
C ASP A 108 -19.28 34.34 3.25
N PRO A 109 -18.87 35.14 4.26
CA PRO A 109 -19.29 36.52 4.40
C PRO A 109 -18.82 37.38 3.21
N GLY A 110 -19.72 38.21 2.68
CA GLY A 110 -19.36 39.23 1.69
C GLY A 110 -18.35 40.24 2.24
N SER A 111 -17.48 40.75 1.37
CA SER A 111 -16.40 41.68 1.74
C SER A 111 -16.94 43.03 2.27
N PRO A 112 -16.30 43.64 3.30
CA PRO A 112 -16.83 44.87 3.90
C PRO A 112 -16.63 46.10 3.01
N GLY A 113 -17.68 46.89 2.81
CA GLY A 113 -17.59 48.28 2.36
C GLY A 113 -17.31 49.23 3.53
N PHE A 114 -16.46 50.23 3.33
CA PHE A 114 -16.14 51.24 4.35
C PHE A 114 -17.32 52.19 4.62
N GLY A 115 -17.77 52.26 5.87
CA GLY A 115 -18.79 53.20 6.36
C GLY A 115 -18.82 53.22 7.89
N LEU A 116 -19.06 54.40 8.49
CA LEU A 116 -18.96 54.61 9.95
C LEU A 116 -20.04 53.87 10.77
N PRO A 117 -19.81 53.60 12.08
CA PRO A 117 -20.65 52.69 12.85
C PRO A 117 -21.99 53.29 13.28
N GLY A 118 -23.08 52.59 12.97
CA GLY A 118 -24.39 52.77 13.62
C GLY A 118 -24.49 51.95 14.92
N THR A 119 -25.30 52.43 15.87
CA THR A 119 -25.47 51.83 17.20
C THR A 119 -26.09 50.42 17.16
N PRO A 120 -25.69 49.47 18.04
CA PRO A 120 -26.26 48.12 18.07
C PRO A 120 -27.76 48.10 18.39
N GLY A 121 -28.52 47.31 17.62
CA GLY A 121 -29.91 46.96 17.94
C GLY A 121 -30.02 45.91 19.05
N PRO A 122 -31.17 45.80 19.74
CA PRO A 122 -31.35 44.88 20.86
C PRO A 122 -31.34 43.41 20.43
N LYS A 123 -30.83 42.56 21.33
CA LYS A 123 -30.70 41.10 21.16
C LYS A 123 -32.08 40.42 21.22
N GLY A 124 -32.40 39.60 20.22
CA GLY A 124 -33.62 38.79 20.20
C GLY A 124 -33.64 37.70 21.27
N GLU A 125 -34.83 37.37 21.79
CA GLU A 125 -35.04 36.38 22.85
C GLU A 125 -34.88 34.93 22.35
N PRO A 126 -34.47 33.97 23.22
CA PRO A 126 -34.44 32.55 22.87
C PRO A 126 -35.84 31.96 22.70
N GLY A 127 -36.01 31.10 21.70
CA GLY A 127 -37.26 30.34 21.51
C GLY A 127 -37.51 29.30 22.62
N PRO A 128 -38.77 28.96 22.92
CA PRO A 128 -39.12 28.06 24.03
C PRO A 128 -38.76 26.58 23.76
N PRO A 129 -38.52 25.77 24.81
CA PRO A 129 -38.25 24.34 24.67
C PRO A 129 -39.44 23.53 24.14
N GLY A 130 -39.16 22.43 23.43
CA GLY A 130 -40.18 21.50 22.93
C GLY A 130 -40.81 20.63 24.03
N PHE A 131 -42.07 20.22 23.82
CA PHE A 131 -42.85 19.43 24.77
C PHE A 131 -42.39 17.96 24.91
N PRO A 132 -42.58 17.31 26.08
CA PRO A 132 -42.28 15.88 26.26
C PRO A 132 -43.26 14.96 25.51
N GLY A 133 -42.76 13.81 25.05
CA GLY A 133 -43.58 12.77 24.43
C GLY A 133 -44.47 12.00 25.41
N THR A 134 -45.63 11.53 24.95
CA THR A 134 -46.61 10.80 25.75
C THR A 134 -46.27 9.31 25.96
N PRO A 135 -46.56 8.72 27.14
CA PRO A 135 -46.38 7.27 27.36
C PRO A 135 -47.39 6.42 26.57
N GLY A 136 -46.94 5.26 26.09
CA GLY A 136 -47.79 4.30 25.37
C GLY A 136 -48.74 3.50 26.28
N LEU A 137 -49.93 3.17 25.78
CA LEU A 137 -50.93 2.37 26.48
C LEU A 137 -50.85 0.86 26.13
N LYS A 138 -51.18 0.05 27.12
CA LYS A 138 -51.09 -1.42 27.14
C LYS A 138 -52.42 -2.05 26.72
N GLY A 139 -52.40 -3.09 25.88
CA GLY A 139 -53.60 -3.67 25.26
C GLY A 139 -54.40 -4.66 26.12
N GLN A 140 -55.59 -5.06 25.62
CA GLN A 140 -56.43 -6.13 26.17
C GLN A 140 -57.28 -6.83 25.07
N SER A 141 -57.83 -8.01 25.40
CA SER A 141 -58.34 -9.05 24.49
C SER A 141 -59.83 -8.90 24.09
N GLY A 142 -60.34 -9.71 23.13
CA GLY A 142 -61.69 -9.54 22.53
C GLY A 142 -62.59 -10.80 22.42
N LEU A 143 -63.42 -10.86 21.33
CA LEU A 143 -64.54 -11.79 20.98
C LEU A 143 -65.95 -11.40 21.52
N PRO A 144 -67.08 -11.83 20.91
CA PRO A 144 -67.41 -12.17 19.50
C PRO A 144 -68.68 -11.46 18.94
N GLY A 145 -69.14 -11.78 17.71
CA GLY A 145 -70.32 -11.15 17.04
C GLY A 145 -71.71 -11.60 17.55
N SER A 146 -72.86 -11.22 16.99
CA SER A 146 -73.24 -10.57 15.70
C SER A 146 -74.38 -9.54 15.93
N SER A 147 -75.14 -8.93 15.00
CA SER A 147 -75.43 -9.06 13.54
C SER A 147 -75.57 -7.65 12.89
N GLY A 148 -76.16 -7.51 11.68
CA GLY A 148 -76.28 -6.22 10.97
C GLY A 148 -77.60 -5.96 10.23
N LEU A 149 -77.70 -4.80 9.56
CA LEU A 149 -78.77 -4.42 8.63
C LEU A 149 -78.30 -3.36 7.60
N THR A 150 -78.77 -3.54 6.36
CA THR A 150 -78.90 -2.56 5.24
C THR A 150 -77.67 -1.81 4.74
N GLY A 151 -77.31 -2.02 3.46
CA GLY A 151 -76.12 -1.46 2.82
C GLY A 151 -76.23 -0.01 2.33
N THR A 152 -75.08 0.65 2.23
CA THR A 152 -74.91 1.99 1.64
C THR A 152 -74.38 1.91 0.20
N PRO A 153 -74.65 2.92 -0.67
CA PRO A 153 -74.23 2.89 -2.07
C PRO A 153 -72.71 2.79 -2.26
N GLY A 154 -72.30 2.09 -3.33
CA GLY A 154 -70.89 1.94 -3.67
C GLY A 154 -70.19 3.28 -3.99
N PRO A 155 -68.91 3.45 -3.61
CA PRO A 155 -68.18 4.68 -3.90
C PRO A 155 -68.03 4.92 -5.40
N LYS A 156 -68.13 6.19 -5.76
CA LYS A 156 -68.02 6.75 -7.11
C LYS A 156 -66.69 6.37 -7.77
N GLY A 157 -66.72 5.94 -9.03
CA GLY A 157 -65.52 5.60 -9.79
C GLY A 157 -64.54 6.77 -9.95
N ASP A 158 -63.25 6.45 -10.00
CA ASP A 158 -62.16 7.42 -10.04
C ASP A 158 -62.23 8.35 -11.29
N PRO A 159 -61.81 9.62 -11.17
CA PRO A 159 -61.67 10.50 -12.33
C PRO A 159 -60.69 9.93 -13.36
N GLY A 160 -61.04 10.00 -14.64
CA GLY A 160 -60.15 9.59 -15.73
C GLY A 160 -58.84 10.38 -15.75
N LEU A 161 -57.74 9.69 -16.04
CA LEU A 161 -56.40 10.27 -16.13
C LEU A 161 -56.37 11.45 -17.13
N PRO A 162 -55.72 12.58 -16.79
CA PRO A 162 -55.46 13.65 -17.76
C PRO A 162 -54.67 13.12 -18.96
N GLY A 163 -55.06 13.53 -20.17
CA GLY A 163 -54.38 13.14 -21.40
C GLY A 163 -52.91 13.58 -21.40
N PHE A 164 -52.02 12.69 -21.85
CA PHE A 164 -50.59 12.98 -21.94
C PHE A 164 -50.31 14.20 -22.83
N GLN A 165 -49.59 15.18 -22.29
CA GLN A 165 -49.04 16.28 -23.08
C GLN A 165 -48.03 15.72 -24.09
N GLY A 166 -48.18 16.07 -25.37
CA GLY A 166 -47.32 15.57 -26.44
C GLY A 166 -45.84 15.88 -26.17
N ALA A 167 -44.98 14.89 -26.38
CA ALA A 167 -43.55 15.03 -26.15
C ALA A 167 -42.95 16.15 -27.04
N PRO A 168 -42.07 17.02 -26.51
CA PRO A 168 -41.33 17.97 -27.34
C PRO A 168 -40.55 17.25 -28.45
N GLY A 169 -40.54 17.86 -29.64
CA GLY A 169 -39.83 17.31 -30.81
C GLY A 169 -38.35 17.06 -30.51
N ILE A 170 -37.85 15.90 -30.92
CA ILE A 170 -36.48 15.46 -30.67
C ILE A 170 -35.51 16.47 -31.30
N PRO A 171 -34.57 17.07 -30.54
CA PRO A 171 -33.52 17.92 -31.11
C PRO A 171 -32.72 17.13 -32.16
N GLY A 172 -32.50 17.73 -33.33
CA GLY A 172 -31.78 17.09 -34.43
C GLY A 172 -30.39 16.59 -33.99
N PRO A 173 -29.92 15.45 -34.52
CA PRO A 173 -28.67 14.85 -34.08
C PRO A 173 -27.51 15.83 -34.27
N LYS A 174 -26.77 16.07 -33.19
CA LYS A 174 -25.57 16.90 -33.21
C LYS A 174 -24.59 16.31 -34.22
N GLY A 175 -24.15 17.12 -35.19
CA GLY A 175 -23.28 16.66 -36.27
C GLY A 175 -22.04 15.91 -35.75
N PRO A 176 -21.56 14.89 -36.48
CA PRO A 176 -20.48 14.04 -36.01
C PRO A 176 -19.25 14.88 -35.64
N ARG A 177 -18.70 14.63 -34.45
CA ARG A 177 -17.46 15.24 -34.00
C ARG A 177 -16.38 14.91 -35.03
N GLY A 178 -15.74 15.94 -35.59
CA GLY A 178 -14.64 15.75 -36.53
C GLY A 178 -13.61 14.78 -35.96
N TYR A 179 -13.16 13.84 -36.77
CA TYR A 179 -12.18 12.84 -36.36
C TYR A 179 -10.94 13.53 -35.76
N PRO A 180 -10.38 13.01 -34.65
CA PRO A 180 -9.05 13.43 -34.23
C PRO A 180 -8.09 13.33 -35.41
N GLY A 181 -7.23 14.34 -35.59
CA GLY A 181 -6.17 14.25 -36.57
C GLY A 181 -5.33 12.98 -36.32
N PRO A 182 -4.76 12.37 -37.38
CA PRO A 182 -3.91 11.20 -37.20
C PRO A 182 -2.82 11.52 -36.17
N PRO A 183 -2.42 10.56 -35.32
CA PRO A 183 -1.27 10.73 -34.44
C PRO A 183 -0.09 11.28 -35.25
N GLY A 184 0.60 12.28 -34.71
CA GLY A 184 1.84 12.75 -35.32
C GLY A 184 2.79 11.57 -35.55
N PRO A 185 3.59 11.57 -36.63
CA PRO A 185 4.52 10.48 -36.90
C PRO A 185 5.38 10.24 -35.66
N GLU A 186 5.61 8.96 -35.34
CA GLU A 186 6.41 8.55 -34.19
C GLU A 186 7.71 9.35 -34.19
N GLY A 187 7.95 10.11 -33.12
CA GLY A 187 9.15 10.93 -33.00
C GLY A 187 10.35 10.01 -33.18
N ILE A 188 11.22 10.34 -34.14
CA ILE A 188 12.38 9.51 -34.53
C ILE A 188 13.02 9.01 -33.25
N GLN A 189 13.07 7.68 -33.07
CA GLN A 189 13.65 7.07 -31.88
C GLN A 189 15.02 7.71 -31.68
N GLY A 190 15.21 8.41 -30.54
CA GLY A 190 16.48 9.05 -30.24
C GLY A 190 17.59 8.00 -30.41
N PRO A 191 18.74 8.36 -31.01
CA PRO A 191 19.80 7.40 -31.28
C PRO A 191 20.07 6.60 -30.00
N PRO A 192 20.21 5.25 -30.06
CA PRO A 192 20.32 4.40 -28.89
C PRO A 192 21.25 5.06 -27.88
N GLY A 193 20.68 5.44 -26.72
CA GLY A 193 21.35 6.33 -25.77
C GLY A 193 22.75 5.79 -25.51
N ILE A 194 23.76 6.60 -25.85
CA ILE A 194 25.17 6.21 -26.08
C ILE A 194 25.47 4.96 -25.27
N THR A 195 25.60 3.79 -25.93
CA THR A 195 25.76 2.48 -25.28
C THR A 195 26.65 2.65 -24.07
N GLY A 196 26.03 2.63 -22.87
CA GLY A 196 26.57 3.30 -21.69
C GLY A 196 28.02 2.88 -21.54
N SER A 197 28.93 3.84 -21.77
CA SER A 197 30.35 3.56 -22.03
C SER A 197 30.78 2.47 -21.07
N LEU A 198 31.15 1.30 -21.62
CA LEU A 198 31.48 0.11 -20.84
C LEU A 198 32.26 0.58 -19.63
N SER A 199 31.69 0.47 -18.42
CA SER A 199 32.36 0.85 -17.19
C SER A 199 33.39 -0.23 -16.85
N ALA A 200 34.36 -0.33 -17.76
CA ALA A 200 35.66 -0.96 -17.66
C ALA A 200 36.57 -0.13 -16.73
N ALA A 201 35.99 0.39 -15.64
CA ALA A 201 36.68 0.63 -14.39
C ALA A 201 36.58 -0.71 -13.63
N HIS A 202 37.57 -1.57 -13.88
CA HIS A 202 37.47 -3.01 -13.69
C HIS A 202 37.39 -3.44 -12.21
N GLY A 203 36.16 -3.59 -11.70
CA GLY A 203 35.89 -4.20 -10.41
C GLY A 203 34.52 -4.86 -10.39
N PHE A 204 34.49 -6.20 -10.31
CA PHE A 204 33.29 -6.92 -9.90
C PHE A 204 33.08 -6.71 -8.39
N LEU A 205 31.83 -6.72 -7.92
CA LEU A 205 31.54 -6.56 -6.50
C LEU A 205 31.16 -7.89 -5.86
N ILE A 206 31.76 -8.16 -4.70
CA ILE A 206 31.40 -9.26 -3.81
C ILE A 206 31.02 -8.69 -2.44
N THR A 207 30.01 -9.27 -1.81
CA THR A 207 29.65 -8.98 -0.42
C THR A 207 29.89 -10.19 0.44
N ARG A 208 30.48 -9.98 1.62
CA ARG A 208 30.73 -11.02 2.63
C ARG A 208 30.07 -10.63 3.94
N HIS A 209 29.48 -11.60 4.63
CA HIS A 209 28.76 -11.40 5.89
C HIS A 209 29.45 -12.20 7.01
N SER A 210 29.74 -11.56 8.14
CA SER A 210 30.46 -12.22 9.23
C SER A 210 29.60 -13.15 10.06
N GLN A 211 28.27 -12.93 10.11
CA GLN A 211 27.38 -13.53 11.09
C GLN A 211 27.83 -13.26 12.55
N THR A 212 28.59 -12.17 12.77
CA THR A 212 29.08 -11.68 14.06
C THR A 212 29.03 -10.14 14.13
N THR A 213 29.42 -9.57 15.27
CA THR A 213 29.53 -8.10 15.47
C THR A 213 30.76 -7.47 14.80
N ASP A 214 31.70 -8.30 14.34
CA ASP A 214 32.98 -7.88 13.79
C ASP A 214 32.91 -7.80 12.26
N VAL A 215 33.61 -6.84 11.67
CA VAL A 215 33.62 -6.63 10.21
C VAL A 215 34.39 -7.78 9.55
N PRO A 216 33.79 -8.52 8.59
CA PRO A 216 34.48 -9.59 7.90
C PRO A 216 35.57 -9.03 6.98
N THR A 217 36.73 -9.68 6.94
CA THR A 217 37.81 -9.32 6.02
C THR A 217 37.47 -9.70 4.58
N CYS A 218 37.89 -8.87 3.63
CA CYS A 218 37.81 -9.21 2.21
C CYS A 218 38.68 -10.45 1.91
N PRO A 219 38.19 -11.45 1.16
CA PRO A 219 38.92 -12.69 0.90
C PRO A 219 40.01 -12.51 -0.16
N GLY A 220 41.15 -13.19 0.00
CA GLY A 220 42.28 -13.11 -0.94
C GLY A 220 42.79 -11.67 -1.14
N ASP A 221 43.19 -11.33 -2.36
CA ASP A 221 43.69 -10.00 -2.73
C ASP A 221 42.58 -8.99 -3.09
N THR A 222 41.34 -9.23 -2.62
CA THR A 222 40.19 -8.37 -2.92
C THR A 222 40.18 -7.13 -2.02
N LYS A 223 39.79 -5.98 -2.58
CA LYS A 223 39.98 -4.68 -1.92
C LYS A 223 38.69 -4.20 -1.25
N LEU A 224 38.76 -3.85 0.03
CA LEU A 224 37.61 -3.28 0.75
C LEU A 224 37.18 -1.94 0.15
N ILE A 225 35.88 -1.80 -0.15
CA ILE A 225 35.26 -0.54 -0.55
C ILE A 225 34.58 0.13 0.64
N TYR A 226 33.76 -0.62 1.39
CA TYR A 226 33.13 -0.17 2.62
C TYR A 226 32.57 -1.35 3.44
N ASP A 227 32.30 -1.10 4.72
CA ASP A 227 31.61 -2.01 5.63
C ASP A 227 30.20 -1.52 6.01
N GLY A 228 29.40 -2.40 6.61
CA GLY A 228 28.06 -2.08 7.06
C GLY A 228 27.41 -3.16 7.92
N TYR A 229 26.08 -3.20 7.85
CA TYR A 229 25.19 -4.14 8.53
C TYR A 229 24.41 -4.97 7.49
N SER A 230 24.19 -6.23 7.82
CA SER A 230 23.70 -7.26 6.90
C SER A 230 22.17 -7.22 6.78
N LEU A 231 21.64 -6.44 5.84
CA LEU A 231 20.23 -6.45 5.49
C LEU A 231 19.90 -7.72 4.68
N LEU A 232 18.85 -8.43 5.10
CA LEU A 232 18.34 -9.59 4.39
C LEU A 232 17.12 -9.24 3.53
N TYR A 233 16.08 -8.67 4.13
CA TYR A 233 14.90 -8.19 3.42
C TYR A 233 14.14 -7.12 4.21
N VAL A 234 13.20 -6.45 3.54
CA VAL A 234 12.21 -5.56 4.14
C VAL A 234 10.81 -6.05 3.82
N GLN A 235 9.84 -5.74 4.68
CA GLN A 235 8.42 -6.05 4.44
C GLN A 235 7.59 -4.80 4.68
N GLY A 236 7.06 -4.23 3.60
CA GLY A 236 6.27 -3.00 3.62
C GLY A 236 4.89 -3.24 3.02
N ASN A 237 3.84 -2.76 3.67
CA ASN A 237 2.44 -3.05 3.26
C ASN A 237 2.23 -4.56 3.03
N GLU A 238 2.67 -5.37 4.00
CA GLU A 238 2.54 -6.84 4.01
C GLU A 238 3.25 -7.58 2.87
N ARG A 239 4.09 -6.93 2.06
CA ARG A 239 4.88 -7.57 0.99
C ARG A 239 6.37 -7.56 1.28
N ALA A 240 7.03 -8.70 1.17
CA ALA A 240 8.47 -8.82 1.27
C ALA A 240 9.20 -8.36 0.00
N HIS A 241 10.37 -7.75 0.19
CA HIS A 241 11.36 -7.48 -0.85
C HIS A 241 12.77 -7.74 -0.30
N GLY A 242 13.43 -8.76 -0.85
CA GLY A 242 14.76 -9.21 -0.43
C GLY A 242 15.90 -8.48 -1.12
N GLN A 243 17.08 -8.56 -0.51
CA GLN A 243 18.36 -8.31 -1.17
C GLN A 243 19.14 -9.62 -1.24
N ASP A 244 19.82 -9.86 -2.36
CA ASP A 244 20.71 -11.01 -2.48
C ASP A 244 22.01 -10.72 -1.71
N LEU A 245 22.37 -11.62 -0.80
CA LEU A 245 23.50 -11.49 0.15
C LEU A 245 24.88 -11.51 -0.55
N GLY A 246 24.96 -11.93 -1.82
CA GLY A 246 26.19 -11.76 -2.60
C GLY A 246 26.37 -10.34 -3.12
N THR A 247 25.31 -9.53 -3.12
CA THR A 247 25.27 -8.19 -3.72
C THR A 247 25.37 -7.08 -2.68
N ALA A 248 25.96 -5.95 -3.08
CA ALA A 248 26.20 -4.81 -2.20
C ALA A 248 24.93 -4.20 -1.57
N GLY A 249 23.74 -4.45 -2.15
CA GLY A 249 22.46 -3.99 -1.59
C GLY A 249 22.11 -4.64 -0.24
N SER A 250 22.66 -5.82 0.05
CA SER A 250 22.55 -6.48 1.35
C SER A 250 23.44 -5.85 2.44
N CYS A 251 24.35 -4.93 2.10
CA CYS A 251 25.27 -4.32 3.06
C CYS A 251 24.99 -2.83 3.25
N LEU A 252 24.13 -2.50 4.22
CA LEU A 252 23.78 -1.11 4.51
C LEU A 252 24.76 -0.50 5.52
N ARG A 253 25.38 0.63 5.17
CA ARG A 253 26.31 1.39 6.05
C ARG A 253 25.71 1.83 7.39
N ARG A 254 24.38 1.88 7.50
CA ARG A 254 23.65 2.29 8.71
C ARG A 254 22.55 1.29 9.01
N PHE A 255 22.55 0.79 10.24
CA PHE A 255 21.43 0.01 10.78
C PHE A 255 20.27 0.94 11.15
N SER A 256 19.05 0.47 10.90
CA SER A 256 17.81 1.00 11.47
C SER A 256 16.79 -0.12 11.50
N THR A 257 15.97 -0.19 12.55
CA THR A 257 14.80 -1.09 12.58
C THR A 257 13.75 -0.74 11.51
N MET A 258 13.84 0.48 10.97
CA MET A 258 13.05 0.98 9.84
C MET A 258 13.97 1.72 8.87
N PRO A 259 14.57 1.05 7.87
CA PRO A 259 15.50 1.67 6.93
C PRO A 259 14.82 2.35 5.74
N PHE A 260 13.48 2.33 5.65
CA PHE A 260 12.71 2.88 4.54
C PHE A 260 11.49 3.70 5.01
N MET A 261 10.87 4.38 4.06
CA MET A 261 9.61 5.13 4.21
C MET A 261 8.72 4.86 3.00
N PHE A 262 7.41 5.11 3.13
CA PHE A 262 6.47 4.99 2.01
C PHE A 262 5.77 6.32 1.73
N CYS A 263 5.50 6.57 0.45
CA CYS A 263 4.78 7.75 -0.02
C CYS A 263 3.52 7.33 -0.78
N ASN A 264 2.47 8.13 -0.72
CA ASN A 264 1.22 7.91 -1.46
C ASN A 264 1.06 8.88 -2.65
N ILE A 265 0.04 8.64 -3.46
CA ILE A 265 -0.30 9.46 -4.64
C ILE A 265 -0.65 10.93 -4.31
N ASN A 266 -0.92 11.25 -3.04
CA ASN A 266 -1.23 12.61 -2.57
C ASN A 266 0.03 13.38 -2.15
N ASN A 267 1.23 12.90 -2.51
CA ASN A 267 2.53 13.42 -2.10
C ASN A 267 2.75 13.46 -0.58
N VAL A 268 2.06 12.59 0.18
CA VAL A 268 2.26 12.43 1.62
C VAL A 268 3.11 11.20 1.87
N CYS A 269 4.23 11.37 2.58
CA CYS A 269 5.12 10.30 2.99
C CYS A 269 5.05 10.05 4.50
N ASN A 270 5.18 8.79 4.90
CA ASN A 270 5.14 8.34 6.28
C ASN A 270 6.39 7.51 6.59
N PHE A 271 6.97 7.71 7.78
CA PHE A 271 8.16 7.01 8.26
C PHE A 271 7.85 6.38 9.62
N ALA A 272 8.10 5.07 9.75
CA ALA A 272 7.83 4.29 10.96
C ALA A 272 6.39 4.41 11.54
N SER A 273 5.43 4.91 10.74
CA SER A 273 4.05 5.21 11.19
C SER A 273 3.08 4.05 10.99
N ARG A 274 3.57 2.88 10.55
CA ARG A 274 2.81 1.66 10.28
C ARG A 274 3.58 0.43 10.75
N ASN A 275 2.87 -0.69 10.89
CA ASN A 275 3.41 -2.02 11.17
C ASN A 275 4.14 -2.61 9.95
N ASP A 276 5.25 -1.98 9.58
CA ASP A 276 6.20 -2.47 8.57
C ASP A 276 7.46 -3.03 9.28
N TYR A 277 8.22 -3.88 8.58
CA TYR A 277 9.31 -4.69 9.15
C TYR A 277 10.61 -4.58 8.34
N SER A 278 11.74 -4.82 9.00
CA SER A 278 13.04 -5.06 8.38
C SER A 278 13.71 -6.28 9.02
N TYR A 279 14.52 -6.99 8.24
CA TYR A 279 15.11 -8.26 8.63
C TYR A 279 16.60 -8.26 8.31
N TRP A 280 17.39 -8.72 9.27
CA TRP A 280 18.84 -8.58 9.27
C TRP A 280 19.47 -9.92 9.61
N LEU A 281 20.57 -10.30 8.95
CA LEU A 281 21.35 -11.46 9.41
C LEU A 281 21.85 -11.22 10.84
N SER A 282 21.88 -12.26 11.65
CA SER A 282 22.10 -12.16 13.08
C SER A 282 23.32 -12.91 13.59
N THR A 283 23.75 -12.53 14.79
CA THR A 283 24.99 -13.02 15.43
C THR A 283 24.71 -14.28 16.29
N PRO A 284 25.70 -14.93 16.93
CA PRO A 284 25.44 -16.01 17.89
C PRO A 284 24.94 -15.52 19.26
N GLN A 285 24.64 -14.22 19.40
CA GLN A 285 24.11 -13.65 20.63
C GLN A 285 22.78 -14.31 21.03
N SER A 286 22.76 -14.92 22.21
CA SER A 286 21.57 -15.57 22.74
C SER A 286 20.46 -14.56 23.05
N MET A 287 19.22 -14.97 22.77
CA MET A 287 18.01 -14.23 23.09
C MET A 287 17.90 -14.01 24.62
N PRO A 288 17.42 -12.85 25.10
CA PRO A 288 17.20 -12.62 26.53
C PRO A 288 16.25 -13.67 27.13
N MET A 289 16.52 -14.12 28.36
CA MET A 289 15.73 -15.18 29.03
C MET A 289 14.23 -14.87 29.16
N ASN A 290 13.86 -13.58 29.16
CA ASN A 290 12.46 -13.14 29.22
C ASN A 290 11.74 -13.15 27.85
N MET A 291 12.43 -13.50 26.77
CA MET A 291 11.95 -13.50 25.37
C MET A 291 11.35 -12.15 24.90
N ALA A 292 11.62 -11.07 25.64
CA ALA A 292 11.01 -9.76 25.41
C ALA A 292 11.70 -9.04 24.23
N PRO A 293 10.95 -8.30 23.39
CA PRO A 293 11.54 -7.58 22.27
C PRO A 293 12.64 -6.60 22.69
N ILE A 294 13.73 -6.64 21.94
CA ILE A 294 14.98 -5.93 22.19
C ILE A 294 14.87 -4.52 21.59
N THR A 295 15.34 -3.50 22.32
CA THR A 295 15.18 -2.09 21.95
C THR A 295 16.46 -1.28 22.12
N GLY A 296 16.64 -0.27 21.27
CA GLY A 296 17.75 0.68 21.31
C GLY A 296 19.12 0.02 21.08
N GLU A 297 20.17 0.57 21.70
CA GLU A 297 21.55 0.06 21.60
C GLU A 297 21.70 -1.44 21.94
N ARG A 298 20.77 -2.02 22.71
CA ARG A 298 20.77 -3.46 23.04
C ARG A 298 20.52 -4.36 21.83
N ILE A 299 20.07 -3.79 20.70
CA ILE A 299 19.94 -4.51 19.42
C ILE A 299 21.31 -4.75 18.78
N LYS A 300 22.29 -3.85 18.99
CA LYS A 300 23.59 -3.87 18.31
C LYS A 300 24.35 -5.22 18.39
N PRO A 301 24.39 -5.95 19.52
CA PRO A 301 25.06 -7.25 19.58
C PRO A 301 24.43 -8.34 18.71
N PHE A 302 23.18 -8.15 18.25
CA PHE A 302 22.41 -9.14 17.48
C PHE A 302 22.54 -8.98 15.97
N ILE A 303 23.10 -7.88 15.45
CA ILE A 303 23.13 -7.58 14.01
C ILE A 303 24.49 -7.95 13.39
N SER A 304 24.47 -8.79 12.35
CA SER A 304 25.66 -9.19 11.59
C SER A 304 26.27 -8.04 10.80
N ARG A 305 27.60 -7.95 10.80
CA ARG A 305 28.35 -7.02 9.92
C ARG A 305 28.63 -7.64 8.55
N CYS A 306 28.96 -6.76 7.61
CA CYS A 306 29.30 -7.12 6.24
C CYS A 306 30.40 -6.21 5.69
N SER A 307 31.09 -6.70 4.67
CA SER A 307 32.04 -5.93 3.85
C SER A 307 31.72 -6.10 2.37
N VAL A 308 31.81 -4.99 1.63
CA VAL A 308 31.71 -4.98 0.17
C VAL A 308 33.12 -4.78 -0.38
N CYS A 309 33.56 -5.73 -1.20
CA CYS A 309 34.91 -5.80 -1.74
C CYS A 309 34.89 -5.74 -3.28
N GLU A 310 35.95 -5.16 -3.83
CA GLU A 310 36.25 -5.09 -5.25
C GLU A 310 37.07 -6.33 -5.65
N THR A 311 36.61 -7.04 -6.67
CA THR A 311 37.22 -8.28 -7.21
C THR A 311 37.64 -8.08 -8.67
N PRO A 312 38.77 -8.66 -9.12
CA PRO A 312 39.21 -8.57 -10.52
C PRO A 312 38.33 -9.39 -11.49
N ALA A 313 37.55 -10.35 -10.98
CA ALA A 313 36.78 -11.30 -11.79
C ALA A 313 35.41 -11.65 -11.19
N MET A 314 34.61 -12.33 -12.01
CA MET A 314 33.36 -12.94 -11.57
C MET A 314 33.56 -13.93 -10.42
N VAL A 315 32.58 -13.96 -9.52
CA VAL A 315 32.51 -14.85 -8.37
C VAL A 315 31.20 -15.62 -8.40
N ILE A 316 31.23 -16.92 -8.12
CA ILE A 316 30.05 -17.79 -8.09
C ILE A 316 30.04 -18.67 -6.83
N ALA A 317 28.84 -19.09 -6.41
CA ALA A 317 28.67 -20.19 -5.47
C ALA A 317 28.44 -21.52 -6.21
N ILE A 318 28.96 -22.61 -5.65
CA ILE A 318 28.71 -24.00 -6.09
C ILE A 318 28.24 -24.81 -4.89
N HIS A 319 27.22 -25.65 -5.09
CA HIS A 319 26.60 -26.47 -4.06
C HIS A 319 26.83 -27.96 -4.35
N SER A 320 27.13 -28.77 -3.33
CA SER A 320 27.40 -30.20 -3.52
C SER A 320 26.17 -31.10 -3.41
N GLN A 321 25.09 -30.63 -2.78
CA GLN A 321 23.97 -31.47 -2.31
C GLN A 321 24.43 -32.67 -1.48
N THR A 322 25.57 -32.56 -0.79
CA THR A 322 26.10 -33.55 0.15
C THR A 322 26.76 -32.86 1.35
N ILE A 323 27.18 -33.64 2.35
CA ILE A 323 27.99 -33.15 3.48
C ILE A 323 29.44 -32.81 3.10
N GLN A 324 29.88 -33.18 1.89
CA GLN A 324 31.22 -32.89 1.39
C GLN A 324 31.25 -31.52 0.71
N VAL A 325 32.34 -30.78 0.90
CA VAL A 325 32.55 -29.49 0.24
C VAL A 325 32.79 -29.73 -1.25
N PRO A 326 32.06 -29.06 -2.16
CA PRO A 326 32.30 -29.18 -3.61
C PRO A 326 33.62 -28.52 -4.00
N SER A 327 34.22 -28.97 -5.11
CA SER A 327 35.42 -28.35 -5.68
C SER A 327 35.05 -27.14 -6.56
N CYS A 328 35.91 -26.13 -6.58
CA CYS A 328 35.85 -25.08 -7.60
C CYS A 328 36.19 -25.65 -9.00
N PRO A 329 35.73 -25.02 -10.10
CA PRO A 329 36.07 -25.45 -11.45
C PRO A 329 37.54 -25.16 -11.78
N ASP A 330 38.06 -25.80 -12.82
CA ASP A 330 39.42 -25.53 -13.31
C ASP A 330 39.64 -24.04 -13.62
N TYR A 331 40.77 -23.49 -13.18
CA TYR A 331 41.12 -22.06 -13.24
C TYR A 331 40.27 -21.11 -12.38
N TRP A 332 39.74 -21.59 -11.25
CA TRP A 332 39.12 -20.75 -10.21
C TRP A 332 39.83 -20.89 -8.86
N ASP A 333 39.88 -19.80 -8.10
CA ASP A 333 40.37 -19.75 -6.72
C ASP A 333 39.23 -19.81 -5.71
N ILE A 334 39.51 -20.41 -4.56
CA ILE A 334 38.57 -20.53 -3.44
C ILE A 334 38.60 -19.23 -2.62
N LEU A 335 37.43 -18.63 -2.38
CA LEU A 335 37.29 -17.49 -1.47
C LEU A 335 36.87 -17.94 -0.06
N TRP A 336 35.81 -18.74 0.05
CA TRP A 336 35.36 -19.36 1.30
C TRP A 336 34.52 -20.61 1.06
N ILE A 337 34.23 -21.35 2.13
CA ILE A 337 33.32 -22.51 2.17
C ILE A 337 32.17 -22.24 3.13
N GLY A 338 31.05 -22.93 2.97
CA GLY A 338 29.87 -22.68 3.80
C GLY A 338 28.78 -23.74 3.71
N TYR A 339 27.56 -23.30 4.00
CA TYR A 339 26.32 -24.06 3.99
C TYR A 339 25.31 -23.42 3.03
N SER A 340 24.55 -24.28 2.34
CA SER A 340 23.72 -23.89 1.20
C SER A 340 22.40 -23.27 1.64
N PHE A 341 22.37 -21.95 1.80
CA PHE A 341 21.19 -21.16 2.17
C PHE A 341 20.37 -20.81 0.93
N MET A 342 19.07 -21.13 0.93
CA MET A 342 18.20 -20.98 -0.24
C MET A 342 17.16 -19.88 -0.07
N MET A 343 16.41 -19.89 1.04
CA MET A 343 15.34 -18.91 1.30
C MET A 343 14.97 -18.85 2.79
N HIS A 344 14.09 -17.92 3.14
CA HIS A 344 13.60 -17.72 4.51
C HIS A 344 12.18 -17.14 4.48
N THR A 345 11.45 -17.28 5.60
CA THR A 345 10.12 -16.65 5.80
C THR A 345 9.94 -16.23 7.26
N SER A 346 9.10 -15.24 7.54
CA SER A 346 8.74 -14.83 8.91
C SER A 346 7.30 -14.32 9.01
N ALA A 347 7.05 -13.04 9.35
CA ALA A 347 5.71 -12.50 9.56
C ALA A 347 4.82 -12.63 8.32
N GLY A 348 3.64 -13.22 8.48
CA GLY A 348 2.71 -13.50 7.37
C GLY A 348 3.15 -14.61 6.41
N ALA A 349 4.18 -15.39 6.74
CA ALA A 349 4.87 -16.33 5.85
C ALA A 349 5.55 -15.69 4.62
N GLU A 350 5.67 -14.36 4.61
CA GLU A 350 6.44 -13.60 3.62
C GLU A 350 7.95 -13.71 3.88
N GLY A 351 8.75 -13.57 2.83
CA GLY A 351 10.21 -13.63 2.87
C GLY A 351 10.83 -13.56 1.47
N SER A 352 12.11 -13.91 1.35
CA SER A 352 12.81 -13.95 0.05
C SER A 352 13.78 -15.13 -0.07
N GLY A 353 14.32 -15.29 -1.29
CA GLY A 353 15.36 -16.27 -1.60
C GLY A 353 16.72 -15.65 -1.89
N GLN A 354 17.71 -16.51 -2.12
CA GLN A 354 19.03 -16.20 -2.68
C GLN A 354 19.15 -16.86 -4.06
N ALA A 355 19.88 -16.25 -4.99
CA ALA A 355 20.23 -16.95 -6.22
C ALA A 355 21.31 -18.01 -5.91
N LEU A 356 21.08 -19.28 -6.25
CA LEU A 356 22.01 -20.37 -5.93
C LEU A 356 23.39 -20.26 -6.61
N ALA A 357 23.55 -19.40 -7.61
CA ALA A 357 24.84 -19.07 -8.21
C ALA A 357 25.55 -17.88 -7.54
N SER A 358 24.84 -17.12 -6.69
CA SER A 358 25.37 -15.95 -5.99
C SER A 358 26.16 -16.38 -4.74
N PRO A 359 27.25 -15.70 -4.36
CA PRO A 359 27.90 -15.89 -3.05
C PRO A 359 26.93 -15.84 -1.86
N GLY A 360 25.80 -15.14 -2.00
CA GLY A 360 24.76 -15.03 -0.97
C GLY A 360 24.04 -16.32 -0.60
N SER A 361 24.07 -17.34 -1.46
CA SER A 361 23.56 -18.69 -1.14
C SER A 361 24.52 -19.50 -0.26
N CYS A 362 25.72 -19.00 0.03
CA CYS A 362 26.77 -19.74 0.73
C CYS A 362 27.22 -19.05 2.03
N LEU A 363 26.41 -19.20 3.09
CA LEU A 363 26.69 -18.69 4.42
C LEU A 363 27.80 -19.51 5.10
N GLU A 364 28.78 -18.83 5.70
CA GLU A 364 29.95 -19.47 6.33
C GLU A 364 29.56 -20.26 7.59
N GLU A 365 28.63 -19.73 8.39
CA GLU A 365 28.10 -20.42 9.58
C GLU A 365 26.66 -20.92 9.40
N PHE A 366 26.43 -22.21 9.64
CA PHE A 366 25.08 -22.76 9.74
C PHE A 366 24.38 -22.28 11.02
N ARG A 367 23.13 -21.80 10.90
CA ARG A 367 22.26 -21.47 12.03
C ARG A 367 20.81 -21.85 11.69
N SER A 368 20.07 -22.44 12.62
CA SER A 368 18.62 -22.69 12.43
C SER A 368 17.80 -21.40 12.27
N SER A 369 18.29 -20.29 12.84
CA SER A 369 17.68 -18.97 12.81
C SER A 369 18.77 -17.93 12.48
N PRO A 370 19.15 -17.77 11.19
CA PRO A 370 20.29 -16.93 10.79
C PRO A 370 19.95 -15.42 10.72
N PHE A 371 18.72 -15.04 11.03
CA PHE A 371 18.23 -13.65 10.93
C PHE A 371 17.30 -13.28 12.08
N ILE A 372 17.19 -11.98 12.35
CA ILE A 372 16.31 -11.38 13.37
C ILE A 372 15.28 -10.45 12.71
N GLU A 373 14.06 -10.42 13.24
CA GLU A 373 12.96 -9.58 12.78
C GLU A 373 12.91 -8.26 13.56
N CYS A 374 12.89 -7.12 12.86
CA CYS A 374 12.83 -5.77 13.41
C CYS A 374 11.61 -5.00 12.91
N HIS A 375 11.06 -4.12 13.76
CA HIS A 375 9.80 -3.41 13.50
C HIS A 375 9.99 -1.88 13.45
N GLY A 376 9.06 -1.19 12.77
CA GLY A 376 8.94 0.28 12.78
C GLY A 376 9.03 0.95 14.17
N ARG A 377 8.47 0.31 15.21
CA ARG A 377 8.46 0.78 16.60
C ARG A 377 9.80 0.68 17.36
N GLY A 378 10.91 0.34 16.70
CA GLY A 378 12.23 0.25 17.35
C GLY A 378 12.49 -1.04 18.14
N THR A 379 11.74 -2.12 17.86
CA THR A 379 11.86 -3.43 18.51
C THR A 379 12.38 -4.50 17.55
N CYS A 380 13.31 -5.35 18.00
CA CYS A 380 13.68 -6.58 17.28
C CYS A 380 13.48 -7.83 18.15
N ASN A 381 13.14 -8.97 17.54
CA ASN A 381 13.03 -10.25 18.23
C ASN A 381 13.21 -11.44 17.27
N TYR A 382 13.35 -12.64 17.83
CA TYR A 382 13.15 -13.90 17.12
C TYR A 382 11.72 -14.41 17.37
N TYR A 383 11.10 -15.02 16.37
CA TYR A 383 9.74 -15.56 16.47
C TYR A 383 9.68 -17.02 16.00
N SER A 384 8.70 -17.77 16.50
CA SER A 384 8.56 -19.21 16.21
C SER A 384 8.13 -19.53 14.78
N ASN A 385 7.66 -18.53 14.03
CA ASN A 385 7.35 -18.60 12.60
C ASN A 385 8.49 -18.14 11.69
N SER A 386 9.65 -17.76 12.24
CA SER A 386 10.84 -17.41 11.47
C SER A 386 11.57 -18.68 11.01
N TYR A 387 11.43 -19.04 9.74
CA TYR A 387 12.02 -20.25 9.15
C TYR A 387 13.18 -19.93 8.22
N SER A 388 14.21 -20.79 8.23
CA SER A 388 15.31 -20.80 7.28
C SER A 388 15.30 -22.09 6.46
N PHE A 389 15.50 -21.98 5.16
CA PHE A 389 15.47 -23.11 4.22
C PHE A 389 16.85 -23.27 3.59
N TRP A 390 17.35 -24.49 3.66
CA TRP A 390 18.69 -24.88 3.23
C TRP A 390 18.56 -25.98 2.18
N LEU A 391 19.50 -26.07 1.23
CA LEU A 391 19.53 -27.22 0.32
C LEU A 391 19.84 -28.50 1.11
N ALA A 392 19.03 -29.53 0.91
CA ALA A 392 19.19 -30.81 1.56
C ALA A 392 20.28 -31.66 0.88
N THR A 393 20.86 -32.59 1.62
CA THR A 393 21.71 -33.65 1.07
C THR A 393 20.87 -34.68 0.30
N VAL A 394 21.29 -35.08 -0.90
CA VAL A 394 20.59 -36.06 -1.73
C VAL A 394 21.57 -37.14 -2.21
N ASP A 395 21.24 -38.41 -2.00
CA ASP A 395 22.01 -39.53 -2.56
C ASP A 395 21.67 -39.71 -4.05
N VAL A 396 22.69 -39.91 -4.89
CA VAL A 396 22.55 -40.13 -6.34
C VAL A 396 21.59 -41.28 -6.66
N ASN A 397 21.56 -42.32 -5.83
CA ASN A 397 20.69 -43.49 -5.98
C ASN A 397 19.22 -43.22 -5.57
N GLU A 398 18.96 -42.10 -4.87
CA GLU A 398 17.64 -41.73 -4.35
C GLU A 398 17.00 -40.52 -5.04
N MET A 399 17.69 -39.84 -5.97
CA MET A 399 17.20 -38.61 -6.64
C MET A 399 15.77 -38.70 -7.21
N PHE A 400 15.37 -39.87 -7.70
CA PHE A 400 14.04 -40.11 -8.29
C PHE A 400 13.15 -41.00 -7.41
N ARG A 401 13.54 -41.26 -6.16
CA ARG A 401 12.74 -42.01 -5.17
C ARG A 401 11.91 -41.04 -4.32
N LYS A 402 10.91 -41.56 -3.62
CA LYS A 402 10.19 -40.78 -2.61
C LYS A 402 11.16 -40.41 -1.48
N PRO A 403 11.34 -39.12 -1.14
CA PRO A 403 12.20 -38.71 -0.03
C PRO A 403 11.73 -39.32 1.30
N GLN A 404 12.68 -39.75 2.14
CA GLN A 404 12.39 -40.21 3.49
C GLN A 404 12.12 -38.99 4.40
N SER A 405 11.03 -39.05 5.16
CA SER A 405 10.67 -37.98 6.10
C SER A 405 11.47 -38.11 7.40
N GLU A 406 12.25 -37.08 7.73
CA GLU A 406 13.11 -37.04 8.92
C GLU A 406 12.85 -35.78 9.74
N THR A 407 13.09 -35.86 11.05
CA THR A 407 13.04 -34.72 11.98
C THR A 407 14.33 -34.65 12.76
N LEU A 408 15.16 -33.65 12.44
CA LEU A 408 16.46 -33.46 13.07
C LEU A 408 16.35 -32.57 14.32
N LYS A 409 17.29 -32.74 15.24
CA LYS A 409 17.43 -31.96 16.47
C LYS A 409 18.86 -31.45 16.60
N ALA A 410 19.08 -30.50 17.52
CA ALA A 410 20.40 -29.96 17.83
C ALA A 410 21.47 -31.07 18.00
N GLY A 411 22.67 -30.84 17.47
CA GLY A 411 23.74 -31.83 17.34
C GLY A 411 23.75 -32.56 15.99
N ASN A 412 22.59 -32.84 15.40
CA ASN A 412 22.47 -33.59 14.14
C ASN A 412 21.89 -32.76 12.98
N LEU A 413 21.81 -31.44 13.10
CA LEU A 413 21.18 -30.59 12.06
C LEU A 413 21.99 -30.57 10.76
N GLU A 414 23.32 -30.47 10.85
CA GLU A 414 24.22 -30.30 9.70
C GLU A 414 24.32 -31.54 8.81
N THR A 415 23.95 -32.73 9.31
CA THR A 415 24.09 -34.01 8.57
C THR A 415 23.24 -34.09 7.30
N ARG A 416 22.19 -33.27 7.21
CA ARG A 416 21.33 -33.13 6.03
C ARG A 416 21.46 -31.78 5.33
N VAL A 417 22.40 -30.91 5.72
CA VAL A 417 22.61 -29.60 5.08
C VAL A 417 23.71 -29.70 4.02
N SER A 418 23.38 -29.33 2.78
CA SER A 418 24.32 -29.27 1.67
C SER A 418 25.44 -28.26 1.93
N ARG A 419 26.69 -28.65 1.66
CA ARG A 419 27.82 -27.73 1.66
C ARG A 419 27.91 -26.93 0.36
N CYS A 420 28.64 -25.83 0.43
CA CYS A 420 28.94 -24.99 -0.72
C CYS A 420 30.35 -24.40 -0.63
N ILE A 421 30.80 -23.89 -1.76
CA ILE A 421 32.07 -23.18 -1.93
C ILE A 421 31.81 -21.93 -2.77
N VAL A 422 32.52 -20.84 -2.46
CA VAL A 422 32.50 -19.61 -3.27
C VAL A 422 33.84 -19.48 -3.99
N CYS A 423 33.77 -19.38 -5.31
CA CYS A 423 34.90 -19.42 -6.22
C CYS A 423 35.01 -18.11 -7.00
N MET A 424 36.22 -17.59 -7.18
CA MET A 424 36.54 -16.48 -8.08
C MET A 424 37.34 -16.98 -9.28
N LYS A 425 37.02 -16.52 -10.49
CA LYS A 425 37.75 -16.91 -11.69
C LYS A 425 39.16 -16.28 -11.70
N ARG A 426 40.20 -17.05 -12.03
CA ARG A 426 41.55 -16.52 -12.24
C ARG A 426 41.61 -15.62 -13.48
N THR A 427 42.38 -14.54 -13.39
CA THR A 427 42.63 -13.55 -14.46
C THR A 427 44.08 -13.58 -14.92
#